data_AF-A0A131Y4S6-F1
#
_entry.id   AF-A0A131Y4S6-F1
#
_cell.length_a   1.000
_cell.length_b   1.000
_cell.length_c   1.000
_cell.angle_alpha   90.00
_cell.angle_beta   90.00
_cell.angle_gamma   90.00
#
_symmetry.space_group_name_H-M   'P 1'
#
loop_
_entity.id
_entity.type
_entity.pdbx_description
1 polymer ?
#
loop_
_entity_poly.entity_id
_entity_poly.type
_entity_poly.pdbx_seq_one_letter_code
_entity_poly.pdbx_strand_id
1 'polypeptide(L)'
;ISEDLSNLHTSVTQCRDSEQLIGISKQGFAVQKDVTTSVENTVKKHVSQELRAQSDKIMRAIESVSDCVFGFCGPKEFHWYFNGWAALKKKSSEKLSAVENGPFLYVRGYRVSYVISLLKKSEQLYLGIYLRIVPGANDAMLEWPFSMTYTLGVIHPKDKTKRKHFKIDASQNPDFFRKPKGDVNDGRGTHALSTAKELERDEFVKDDSLHFFSSS
;
A
#
# COMPACT_ATOMS: atom_id res chain seq x y z
N ILE A 1 -8.55 74.52 57.60
CA ILE A 1 -7.23 74.43 56.92
C ILE A 1 -6.49 73.12 57.25
N SER A 2 -6.15 72.81 58.51
CA SER A 2 -5.41 71.57 58.83
C SER A 2 -6.21 70.27 58.59
N GLU A 3 -7.52 70.29 58.86
CA GLU A 3 -8.38 69.11 58.71
C GLU A 3 -8.76 68.87 57.24
N ASP A 4 -9.01 69.93 56.48
CA ASP A 4 -9.30 69.86 55.04
C ASP A 4 -8.12 69.30 54.23
N LEU A 5 -6.88 69.68 54.59
CA LEU A 5 -5.67 69.15 53.96
C LEU A 5 -5.42 67.68 54.30
N SER A 6 -5.73 67.26 55.53
CA SER A 6 -5.63 65.86 55.96
C SER A 6 -6.67 64.98 55.25
N ASN A 7 -7.90 65.47 55.12
CA ASN A 7 -8.98 64.78 54.41
C ASN A 7 -8.69 64.68 52.91
N LEU A 8 -8.16 65.74 52.31
CA LEU A 8 -7.73 65.72 50.90
C LEU A 8 -6.60 64.73 50.67
N HIS A 9 -5.57 64.72 51.53
CA HIS A 9 -4.47 63.75 51.42
C HIS A 9 -4.97 62.31 51.52
N THR A 10 -5.86 62.02 52.47
CA THR A 10 -6.45 60.69 52.66
C THR A 10 -7.26 60.26 51.43
N SER A 11 -8.07 61.17 50.88
CA SER A 11 -8.86 60.91 49.66
C SER A 11 -7.98 60.63 48.44
N VAL A 12 -6.86 61.36 48.29
CA VAL A 12 -5.91 61.14 47.19
C VAL A 12 -5.19 59.80 47.32
N THR A 13 -4.77 59.42 48.53
CA THR A 13 -4.16 58.11 48.77
C THR A 13 -5.13 56.96 48.47
N GLN A 14 -6.38 57.05 48.95
CA GLN A 14 -7.41 56.05 48.67
C GLN A 14 -7.72 55.92 47.17
N CYS A 15 -7.74 57.04 46.44
CA CYS A 15 -7.96 57.04 45.00
C CYS A 15 -6.80 56.32 44.28
N ARG A 16 -5.55 56.63 44.65
CA ARG A 16 -4.35 56.00 44.11
C ARG A 16 -4.31 54.49 44.38
N ASP A 17 -4.65 54.07 45.59
CA ASP A 17 -4.68 52.64 45.96
C ASP A 17 -5.77 51.89 45.18
N SER A 18 -6.92 52.52 44.95
CA SER A 18 -8.01 51.96 44.15
C SER A 18 -7.62 51.79 42.68
N GLU A 19 -6.94 52.78 42.09
CA GLU A 19 -6.41 52.68 40.71
C GLU A 19 -5.36 51.57 40.58
N GLN A 20 -4.49 51.43 41.58
CA GLN A 20 -3.49 50.37 41.61
C GLN A 20 -4.12 48.97 41.72
N LEU A 21 -5.15 48.81 42.55
CA LEU A 21 -5.92 47.56 42.67
C LEU A 21 -6.64 47.20 41.36
N ILE A 22 -7.24 48.17 40.68
CA ILE A 22 -7.88 47.97 39.36
C ILE A 22 -6.84 47.54 38.32
N GLY A 23 -5.65 48.14 38.33
CA GLY A 23 -4.54 47.76 37.46
C GLY A 23 -4.10 46.30 37.68
N ILE A 24 -3.90 45.90 38.93
CA ILE A 24 -3.52 44.52 39.30
C ILE A 24 -4.61 43.52 38.89
N SER A 25 -5.87 43.84 39.13
CA SER A 25 -7.03 43.02 38.72
C SER A 25 -7.04 42.78 37.21
N LYS A 26 -6.93 43.85 36.40
CA LYS A 26 -6.91 43.75 34.93
C LYS A 26 -5.72 42.92 34.43
N GLN A 27 -4.55 43.09 35.02
CA GLN A 27 -3.36 42.29 34.70
C GLN A 27 -3.60 40.80 35.02
N GLY A 28 -4.20 40.50 36.17
CA GLY A 28 -4.53 39.13 36.59
C GLY A 28 -5.50 38.43 35.62
N PHE A 29 -6.56 39.12 35.19
CA PHE A 29 -7.51 38.60 34.20
C PHE A 29 -6.88 38.38 32.82
N ALA A 30 -6.00 39.29 32.38
CA ALA A 30 -5.29 39.13 31.11
C ALA A 30 -4.34 37.92 31.14
N VAL A 31 -3.54 37.78 32.20
CA VAL A 31 -2.65 36.63 32.42
C VAL A 31 -3.45 35.32 32.47
N GLN A 32 -4.59 35.31 33.17
CA GLN A 32 -5.44 34.12 33.23
C GLN A 32 -5.96 33.71 31.85
N LYS A 33 -6.43 34.67 31.03
CA LYS A 33 -6.91 34.41 29.67
C LYS A 33 -5.81 33.88 28.75
N ASP A 34 -4.60 34.43 28.86
CA ASP A 34 -3.44 33.98 28.08
C ASP A 34 -3.00 32.57 28.48
N VAL A 35 -2.98 32.28 29.80
CA VAL A 35 -2.69 30.94 30.31
C VAL A 35 -3.75 29.94 29.84
N THR A 36 -5.04 30.26 29.94
CA THR A 36 -6.11 29.38 29.47
C THR A 36 -6.00 29.10 27.97
N THR A 37 -5.74 30.13 27.15
CA THR A 37 -5.57 29.97 25.69
C THR A 37 -4.34 29.12 25.36
N SER A 38 -3.23 29.31 26.08
CA SER A 38 -2.00 28.53 25.92
C SER A 38 -2.22 27.05 26.27
N VAL A 39 -2.94 26.77 27.37
CA VAL A 39 -3.29 25.42 27.78
C VAL A 39 -4.18 24.75 26.73
N GLU A 40 -5.23 25.43 26.26
CA GLU A 40 -6.12 24.88 25.22
C GLU A 40 -5.38 24.53 23.93
N ASN A 41 -4.47 25.40 23.47
CA ASN A 41 -3.65 25.16 22.29
C ASN A 41 -2.70 23.96 22.48
N THR A 42 -2.11 23.85 23.67
CA THR A 42 -1.23 22.73 24.02
C THR A 42 -2.00 21.40 24.05
N VAL A 43 -3.18 21.38 24.67
CA VAL A 43 -4.06 20.21 24.70
C VAL A 43 -4.50 19.81 23.29
N LYS A 44 -4.98 20.75 22.47
CA LYS A 44 -5.38 20.48 21.08
C LYS A 44 -4.24 19.88 20.27
N LYS A 45 -3.03 20.42 20.41
CA LYS A 45 -1.84 19.90 19.74
C LYS A 45 -1.51 18.48 20.17
N HIS A 46 -1.50 18.22 21.48
CA HIS A 46 -1.20 16.90 22.03
C HIS A 46 -2.22 15.85 21.59
N VAL A 47 -3.52 16.16 21.69
CA VAL A 47 -4.61 15.28 21.23
C VAL A 47 -4.48 14.98 19.74
N SER A 48 -4.17 15.99 18.91
CA SER A 48 -4.01 15.81 17.47
C SER A 48 -2.80 14.95 17.09
N GLN A 49 -1.72 15.01 17.88
CA GLN A 49 -0.53 14.19 17.69
C GLN A 49 -0.78 12.74 18.10
N GLU A 50 -1.41 12.53 19.25
CA GLU A 50 -1.75 11.18 19.73
C GLU A 50 -2.76 10.52 18.79
N LEU A 51 -3.78 11.25 18.32
CA LEU A 51 -4.74 10.72 17.36
C LEU A 51 -4.06 10.24 16.07
N ARG A 52 -3.09 11.01 15.56
CA ARG A 52 -2.28 10.60 14.40
C ARG A 52 -1.44 9.35 14.70
N ALA A 53 -0.71 9.35 15.81
CA ALA A 53 0.11 8.22 16.21
C ALA A 53 -0.71 6.93 16.38
N GLN A 54 -1.91 7.03 16.96
CA GLN A 54 -2.83 5.91 17.12
C GLN A 54 -3.43 5.48 15.77
N SER A 55 -3.79 6.43 14.90
CA SER A 55 -4.26 6.12 13.54
C SER A 55 -3.21 5.34 12.74
N ASP A 56 -1.94 5.75 12.83
CA ASP A 56 -0.83 5.05 12.18
C ASP A 56 -0.61 3.64 12.76
N LYS A 57 -0.75 3.47 14.09
CA LYS A 57 -0.67 2.15 14.74
C LYS A 57 -1.82 1.24 14.29
N ILE A 58 -3.05 1.75 14.27
CA ILE A 58 -4.23 1.01 13.81
C ILE A 58 -4.05 0.61 12.35
N MET A 59 -3.59 1.51 11.49
CA MET A 59 -3.38 1.23 10.07
C MET A 59 -2.31 0.15 9.86
N ARG A 60 -1.17 0.23 10.55
CA ARG A 60 -0.16 -0.86 10.53
C ARG A 60 -0.70 -2.19 11.05
N ALA A 61 -1.53 -2.17 12.09
CA ALA A 61 -2.17 -3.37 12.62
C ALA A 61 -3.18 -3.97 11.63
N ILE A 62 -3.97 -3.13 10.95
CA ILE A 62 -4.91 -3.56 9.89
C ILE A 62 -4.14 -4.16 8.73
N GLU A 63 -3.03 -3.55 8.29
CA GLU A 63 -2.15 -4.11 7.25
C GLU A 63 -1.60 -5.46 7.68
N SER A 64 -1.09 -5.58 8.91
CA SER A 64 -0.56 -6.84 9.45
C SER A 64 -1.63 -7.94 9.56
N VAL A 65 -2.83 -7.61 10.05
CA VAL A 65 -3.95 -8.55 10.14
C VAL A 65 -4.45 -8.92 8.74
N SER A 66 -4.52 -7.98 7.80
CA SER A 66 -4.90 -8.25 6.41
C SER A 66 -3.89 -9.18 5.75
N ASP A 67 -2.58 -8.93 5.92
CA ASP A 67 -1.52 -9.80 5.41
C ASP A 67 -1.63 -11.23 5.98
N CYS A 68 -1.98 -11.35 7.27
CA CYS A 68 -2.23 -12.64 7.92
C CYS A 68 -3.49 -13.31 7.35
N VAL A 69 -4.62 -12.61 7.30
CA VAL A 69 -5.91 -13.15 6.83
C VAL A 69 -5.85 -13.50 5.33
N PHE A 70 -5.21 -12.69 4.48
CA PHE A 70 -5.01 -13.03 3.06
C PHE A 70 -3.97 -14.14 2.89
N GLY A 71 -2.97 -14.25 3.78
CA GLY A 71 -2.00 -15.32 3.79
C GLY A 71 -2.55 -16.69 4.21
N PHE A 72 -3.59 -16.73 5.06
CA PHE A 72 -4.17 -17.97 5.60
C PHE A 72 -5.59 -18.30 5.12
N CYS A 73 -6.40 -17.30 4.78
CA CYS A 73 -7.83 -17.42 4.45
C CYS A 73 -8.23 -16.64 3.18
N GLY A 74 -7.27 -16.10 2.44
CA GLY A 74 -7.51 -15.46 1.15
C GLY A 74 -8.13 -16.44 0.13
N PRO A 75 -8.74 -15.92 -0.96
CA PRO A 75 -9.26 -16.78 -2.02
C PRO A 75 -8.15 -17.73 -2.50
N LYS A 76 -8.51 -19.01 -2.67
CA LYS A 76 -7.60 -20.08 -3.12
C LYS A 76 -6.86 -19.72 -4.42
N GLU A 77 -7.45 -18.81 -5.21
CA GLU A 77 -6.87 -18.30 -6.45
C GLU A 77 -6.94 -16.76 -6.46
N PHE A 78 -5.86 -16.14 -6.91
CA PHE A 78 -5.87 -14.75 -7.35
C PHE A 78 -6.29 -14.68 -8.81
N HIS A 79 -7.05 -13.64 -9.17
CA HIS A 79 -7.56 -13.41 -10.51
C HIS A 79 -7.24 -12.00 -10.98
N TRP A 80 -6.71 -11.90 -12.20
CA TRP A 80 -6.42 -10.64 -12.86
C TRP A 80 -7.01 -10.63 -14.27
N TYR A 81 -7.88 -9.66 -14.53
CA TYR A 81 -8.45 -9.40 -15.86
C TYR A 81 -7.56 -8.35 -16.55
N PHE A 82 -6.60 -8.82 -17.33
CA PHE A 82 -5.71 -7.94 -18.08
C PHE A 82 -6.45 -7.39 -19.31
N ASN A 83 -6.63 -6.08 -19.38
CA ASN A 83 -7.18 -5.38 -20.55
C ASN A 83 -6.04 -4.73 -21.33
N GLY A 84 -6.09 -4.78 -22.66
CA GLY A 84 -5.03 -4.26 -23.53
C GLY A 84 -4.30 -5.34 -24.34
N TRP A 85 -4.95 -6.47 -24.60
CA TRP A 85 -4.36 -7.59 -25.34
C TRP A 85 -3.88 -7.19 -26.74
N ALA A 86 -4.67 -6.42 -27.48
CA ALA A 86 -4.35 -5.94 -28.82
C ALA A 86 -3.14 -5.00 -28.81
N ALA A 87 -3.07 -4.09 -27.84
CA ALA A 87 -1.94 -3.20 -27.66
C ALA A 87 -0.66 -3.99 -27.34
N LEU A 88 -0.76 -5.01 -26.47
CA LEU A 88 0.35 -5.88 -26.12
C LEU A 88 0.88 -6.67 -27.33
N LYS A 89 -0.01 -7.22 -28.15
CA LYS A 89 0.36 -7.90 -29.42
C LYS A 89 1.06 -6.96 -30.39
N LYS A 90 0.55 -5.73 -30.55
CA LYS A 90 1.14 -4.73 -31.44
C LYS A 90 2.57 -4.39 -30.99
N LYS A 91 2.74 -4.03 -29.72
CA LYS A 91 4.04 -3.71 -29.12
C LYS A 91 5.05 -4.86 -29.27
N SER A 92 4.60 -6.10 -29.10
CA SER A 92 5.45 -7.29 -29.24
C SER A 92 5.85 -7.57 -30.69
N SER A 93 4.95 -7.30 -31.63
CA SER A 93 5.23 -7.43 -33.06
C SER A 93 6.29 -6.44 -33.53
N GLU A 94 6.32 -5.23 -32.94
CA GLU A 94 7.29 -4.17 -33.24
C GLU A 94 8.65 -4.38 -32.56
N LYS A 95 8.66 -4.83 -31.29
CA LYS A 95 9.86 -4.86 -30.44
C LYS A 95 10.41 -6.26 -30.13
N LEU A 96 9.95 -7.29 -30.84
CA LEU A 96 10.19 -8.72 -30.58
C LEU A 96 9.67 -9.25 -29.24
N SER A 97 9.47 -8.40 -28.24
CA SER A 97 8.78 -8.76 -27.00
C SER A 97 8.11 -7.55 -26.39
N ALA A 98 7.06 -7.80 -25.62
CA ALA A 98 6.49 -6.81 -24.73
C ALA A 98 6.02 -7.47 -23.43
N VAL A 99 6.00 -6.68 -22.38
CA VAL A 99 5.72 -7.11 -21.01
C VAL A 99 4.75 -6.14 -20.38
N GLU A 100 3.79 -6.68 -19.62
CA GLU A 100 2.90 -5.92 -18.75
C GLU A 100 2.97 -6.48 -17.33
N ASN A 101 3.10 -5.57 -16.37
CA ASN A 101 3.15 -5.91 -14.96
C ASN A 101 1.74 -5.85 -14.37
N GLY A 102 1.35 -6.90 -13.68
CA GLY A 102 0.15 -6.97 -12.87
C GLY A 102 0.32 -6.26 -11.53
N PRO A 103 -0.74 -6.24 -10.71
CA PRO A 103 -0.71 -5.59 -9.41
C PRO A 103 0.31 -6.23 -8.47
N PHE A 104 0.65 -5.51 -7.41
CA PHE A 104 1.37 -6.06 -6.27
C PHE A 104 0.38 -6.64 -5.27
N LEU A 105 0.72 -7.78 -4.68
CA LEU A 105 -0.09 -8.45 -3.68
C LEU A 105 0.80 -9.27 -2.75
N TYR A 106 0.24 -9.68 -1.60
CA TYR A 106 0.91 -10.56 -0.66
C TYR A 106 0.40 -11.98 -0.80
N VAL A 107 1.32 -12.93 -0.92
CA VAL A 107 1.03 -14.37 -0.96
C VAL A 107 1.79 -15.02 0.18
N ARG A 108 1.07 -15.50 1.19
CA ARG A 108 1.64 -16.06 2.44
C ARG A 108 2.74 -15.19 3.05
N GLY A 109 2.49 -13.88 3.09
CA GLY A 109 3.41 -12.87 3.62
C GLY A 109 4.48 -12.37 2.64
N TYR A 110 4.76 -13.06 1.53
CA TYR A 110 5.68 -12.60 0.49
C TYR A 110 5.02 -11.57 -0.41
N ARG A 111 5.68 -10.43 -0.64
CA ARG A 111 5.20 -9.46 -1.62
C ARG A 111 5.58 -9.93 -3.02
N VAL A 112 4.59 -10.03 -3.90
CA VAL A 112 4.77 -10.53 -5.27
C VAL A 112 4.06 -9.65 -6.30
N SER A 113 4.48 -9.78 -7.56
CA SER A 113 3.79 -9.23 -8.74
C SER A 113 3.76 -10.28 -9.83
N TYR A 114 2.66 -10.33 -10.59
CA TYR A 114 2.54 -11.18 -11.76
C TYR A 114 2.91 -10.41 -13.01
N VAL A 115 3.43 -11.12 -14.00
CA VAL A 115 3.87 -10.52 -15.25
C VAL A 115 3.35 -11.35 -16.40
N ILE A 116 2.76 -10.67 -17.38
CA ILE A 116 2.39 -11.24 -18.68
C ILE A 116 3.38 -10.71 -19.71
N SER A 117 3.86 -11.58 -20.59
CA SER A 117 4.63 -11.16 -21.75
C SER A 117 4.13 -11.80 -23.03
N LEU A 118 4.42 -11.16 -24.15
CA LEU A 118 4.32 -11.75 -25.48
C LEU A 118 5.69 -11.70 -26.13
N LEU A 119 6.20 -12.86 -26.53
CA LEU A 119 7.49 -13.02 -27.20
C LEU A 119 7.26 -13.42 -28.66
N LYS A 120 7.81 -12.65 -29.62
CA LYS A 120 7.80 -12.98 -31.03
C LYS A 120 8.90 -14.00 -31.34
N LYS A 121 8.51 -15.18 -31.82
CA LYS A 121 9.41 -16.22 -32.32
C LYS A 121 8.81 -16.86 -33.57
N SER A 122 9.56 -16.86 -34.68
CA SER A 122 9.14 -17.48 -35.95
C SER A 122 7.73 -17.06 -36.41
N GLU A 123 7.48 -15.75 -36.47
CA GLU A 123 6.17 -15.15 -36.83
C GLU A 123 4.98 -15.53 -35.93
N GLN A 124 5.24 -16.07 -34.74
CA GLN A 124 4.24 -16.34 -33.73
C GLN A 124 4.54 -15.54 -32.45
N LEU A 125 3.47 -15.15 -31.74
CA LEU A 125 3.57 -14.54 -30.42
C LEU A 125 3.25 -15.60 -29.38
N TYR A 126 4.18 -15.82 -28.45
CA TYR A 126 4.06 -16.76 -27.35
C TYR A 126 3.75 -16.02 -26.05
N LEU A 127 2.72 -16.49 -25.34
CA LEU A 127 2.37 -15.99 -24.02
C LEU A 127 3.37 -16.51 -22.98
N GLY A 128 4.09 -15.58 -22.36
CA GLY A 128 4.83 -15.80 -21.13
C GLY A 128 4.03 -15.34 -19.92
N ILE A 129 4.12 -16.10 -18.83
CA ILE A 129 3.52 -15.74 -17.53
C ILE A 129 4.50 -16.03 -16.41
N TYR A 130 4.65 -15.10 -15.48
CA TYR A 130 5.67 -15.17 -14.44
C TYR A 130 5.19 -14.62 -13.10
N LEU A 131 5.75 -15.17 -12.02
CA LEU A 131 5.72 -14.62 -10.68
C LEU A 131 7.04 -13.89 -10.43
N ARG A 132 6.98 -12.66 -9.92
CA ARG A 132 8.13 -11.93 -9.38
C ARG A 132 7.97 -11.77 -7.89
N ILE A 133 9.02 -12.09 -7.14
CA ILE A 133 9.13 -11.73 -5.73
C ILE A 133 9.76 -10.35 -5.66
N VAL A 134 9.13 -9.46 -4.91
CA VAL A 134 9.54 -8.07 -4.78
C VAL A 134 9.81 -7.76 -3.30
N PRO A 135 10.67 -6.78 -2.97
CA PRO A 135 10.90 -6.37 -1.60
C PRO A 135 9.58 -6.03 -0.90
N GLY A 136 9.38 -6.61 0.28
CA GLY A 136 8.20 -6.46 1.11
C GLY A 136 8.54 -6.11 2.56
N ALA A 137 7.58 -5.51 3.28
CA ALA A 137 7.76 -5.14 4.67
C ALA A 137 8.04 -6.35 5.59
N ASN A 138 7.55 -7.53 5.19
CA ASN A 138 7.64 -8.76 5.97
C ASN A 138 8.91 -9.58 5.70
N ASP A 139 9.77 -9.17 4.76
CA ASP A 139 10.90 -9.99 4.27
C ASP A 139 11.90 -10.41 5.36
N ALA A 140 11.96 -9.70 6.49
CA ALA A 140 12.80 -10.05 7.63
C ALA A 140 12.25 -11.21 8.46
N MET A 141 10.94 -11.45 8.42
CA MET A 141 10.25 -12.49 9.19
C MET A 141 9.95 -13.75 8.38
N LEU A 142 10.14 -13.69 7.06
CA LEU A 142 9.87 -14.80 6.15
C LEU A 142 11.07 -15.74 6.03
N GLU A 143 10.77 -17.00 5.77
CA GLU A 143 11.77 -18.00 5.39
C GLU A 143 12.33 -17.68 3.99
N TRP A 144 13.61 -17.97 3.78
CA TRP A 144 14.23 -17.83 2.47
C TRP A 144 15.15 -19.02 2.20
N PRO A 145 15.24 -19.48 0.94
CA PRO A 145 14.53 -18.99 -0.24
C PRO A 145 13.03 -19.35 -0.22
N PHE A 146 12.22 -18.62 -1.00
CA PHE A 146 10.82 -18.97 -1.19
C PHE A 146 10.71 -20.38 -1.79
N SER A 147 9.98 -21.25 -1.10
CA SER A 147 9.97 -22.70 -1.36
C SER A 147 8.58 -23.24 -1.71
N MET A 148 7.59 -22.37 -1.93
CA MET A 148 6.21 -22.80 -2.16
C MET A 148 6.02 -23.30 -3.59
N THR A 149 5.11 -24.25 -3.73
CA THR A 149 4.57 -24.63 -5.02
C THR A 149 3.47 -23.65 -5.43
N TYR A 150 3.51 -23.17 -6.66
CA TYR A 150 2.49 -22.27 -7.18
C TYR A 150 2.12 -22.62 -8.63
N THR A 151 0.91 -22.26 -9.04
CA THR A 151 0.40 -22.42 -10.40
C THR A 151 0.06 -21.06 -10.97
N LEU A 152 0.44 -20.81 -12.22
CA LEU A 152 0.08 -19.62 -12.98
C LEU A 152 -0.65 -20.06 -14.24
N GLY A 153 -1.64 -19.29 -14.70
CA GLY A 153 -2.32 -19.64 -15.94
C GLY A 153 -3.35 -18.62 -16.41
N VAL A 154 -4.11 -19.04 -17.43
CA VAL A 154 -5.26 -18.32 -17.96
C VAL A 154 -6.50 -19.21 -17.92
N ILE A 155 -7.66 -18.60 -17.69
CA ILE A 155 -8.97 -19.26 -17.59
C ILE A 155 -9.85 -18.80 -18.73
N HIS A 156 -10.61 -19.71 -19.34
CA HIS A 156 -11.59 -19.34 -20.34
C HIS A 156 -12.76 -18.55 -19.68
N PRO A 157 -13.15 -17.39 -20.23
CA PRO A 157 -14.05 -16.46 -19.55
C PRO A 157 -15.47 -17.00 -19.31
N LYS A 158 -15.94 -17.95 -20.12
CA LYS A 158 -17.26 -18.58 -19.98
C LYS A 158 -17.23 -19.98 -19.34
N ASP A 159 -16.08 -20.65 -19.39
CA ASP A 159 -15.95 -22.05 -19.01
C ASP A 159 -14.73 -22.21 -18.11
N LYS A 160 -14.93 -22.07 -16.81
CA LYS A 160 -13.85 -22.06 -15.83
C LYS A 160 -13.09 -23.40 -15.72
N THR A 161 -13.60 -24.46 -16.34
CA THR A 161 -12.92 -25.77 -16.41
C THR A 161 -11.82 -25.78 -17.47
N LYS A 162 -11.95 -24.95 -18.52
CA LYS A 162 -10.93 -24.77 -19.55
C LYS A 162 -9.87 -23.80 -19.05
N ARG A 163 -8.69 -24.34 -18.75
CA ARG A 163 -7.54 -23.60 -18.23
C ARG A 163 -6.28 -24.00 -18.98
N LYS A 164 -5.41 -23.03 -19.25
CA LYS A 164 -4.02 -23.28 -19.67
C LYS A 164 -3.13 -22.79 -18.54
N HIS A 165 -2.32 -23.67 -17.97
CA HIS A 165 -1.56 -23.38 -16.76
C HIS A 165 -0.22 -24.09 -16.70
N PHE A 166 0.68 -23.54 -15.89
CA PHE A 166 2.00 -24.07 -15.59
C PHE A 166 2.20 -24.05 -14.08
N LYS A 167 2.64 -25.20 -13.53
CA LYS A 167 2.89 -25.38 -12.10
C LYS A 167 4.40 -25.38 -11.85
N ILE A 168 4.82 -24.68 -10.82
CA ILE A 168 6.21 -24.55 -10.41
C ILE A 168 6.33 -24.98 -8.96
N ASP A 169 7.30 -25.84 -8.69
CA ASP A 169 7.79 -26.10 -7.34
C ASP A 169 9.06 -25.28 -7.12
N ALA A 170 8.95 -24.20 -6.35
CA ALA A 170 10.08 -23.29 -6.12
C ALA A 170 11.22 -23.94 -5.34
N SER A 171 10.93 -24.97 -4.54
CA SER A 171 11.94 -25.71 -3.77
C SER A 171 12.97 -26.42 -4.64
N GLN A 172 12.63 -26.72 -5.90
CA GLN A 172 13.54 -27.38 -6.85
C GLN A 172 14.61 -26.43 -7.42
N ASN A 173 14.40 -25.11 -7.34
CA ASN A 173 15.32 -24.12 -7.91
C ASN A 173 15.53 -22.93 -6.96
N PRO A 174 16.03 -23.16 -5.73
CA PRO A 174 16.06 -22.18 -4.65
C PRO A 174 16.84 -20.90 -4.99
N ASP A 175 17.84 -21.01 -5.85
CA ASP A 175 18.70 -19.88 -6.24
C ASP A 175 17.95 -18.74 -6.92
N PHE A 176 16.84 -19.07 -7.59
CA PHE A 176 15.98 -18.10 -8.26
C PHE A 176 14.94 -17.46 -7.34
N PHE A 177 14.78 -17.97 -6.14
CA PHE A 177 13.76 -17.58 -5.17
C PHE A 177 14.36 -17.06 -3.87
N ARG A 178 15.63 -16.63 -3.92
CA ARG A 178 16.33 -15.99 -2.79
C ARG A 178 15.67 -14.65 -2.43
N LYS A 179 15.92 -14.20 -1.21
CA LYS A 179 15.49 -12.87 -0.74
C LYS A 179 15.93 -11.77 -1.72
N PRO A 180 15.02 -10.89 -2.18
CA PRO A 180 15.40 -9.74 -3.00
C PRO A 180 16.46 -8.89 -2.29
N LYS A 181 17.56 -8.60 -2.99
CA LYS A 181 18.67 -7.76 -2.48
C LYS A 181 18.67 -6.33 -3.05
N GLY A 182 17.81 -6.08 -4.04
CA GLY A 182 17.63 -4.79 -4.74
C GLY A 182 16.16 -4.60 -5.10
N ASP A 183 15.86 -3.98 -6.24
CA ASP A 183 14.47 -3.57 -6.54
C ASP A 183 13.50 -4.74 -6.77
N VAL A 184 13.88 -5.79 -7.50
CA VAL A 184 13.00 -6.91 -7.88
C VAL A 184 13.82 -8.15 -8.28
N ASN A 185 13.35 -9.35 -7.94
CA ASN A 185 13.87 -10.60 -8.53
C ASN A 185 13.31 -10.81 -9.95
N ASP A 186 14.09 -11.47 -10.81
CA ASP A 186 13.62 -11.87 -12.13
C ASP A 186 12.36 -12.76 -12.02
N GLY A 187 11.46 -12.61 -13.00
CA GLY A 187 10.23 -13.40 -13.04
C GLY A 187 10.51 -14.89 -13.25
N ARG A 188 9.77 -15.75 -12.55
CA ARG A 188 9.81 -17.21 -12.69
C ARG A 188 8.45 -17.77 -13.07
N GLY A 189 8.45 -18.60 -14.11
CA GLY A 189 7.28 -18.82 -14.93
C GLY A 189 7.58 -19.68 -16.16
N THR A 190 6.73 -19.56 -17.18
CA THR A 190 6.97 -20.11 -18.52
C THR A 190 6.97 -18.99 -19.55
N HIS A 191 7.78 -19.12 -20.60
CA HIS A 191 7.84 -18.18 -21.72
C HIS A 191 6.95 -18.59 -22.91
N ALA A 192 6.30 -19.77 -22.83
CA ALA A 192 5.52 -20.33 -23.92
C ALA A 192 4.35 -21.17 -23.37
N LEU A 193 3.44 -20.54 -22.63
CA LEU A 193 2.24 -21.19 -22.11
C LEU A 193 1.28 -21.60 -23.25
N SER A 194 1.06 -20.70 -24.20
CA SER A 194 0.24 -20.89 -25.41
C SER A 194 0.61 -19.81 -26.41
N THR A 195 0.22 -19.98 -27.67
CA THR A 195 0.38 -18.90 -28.65
C THR A 195 -0.79 -17.93 -28.58
N ALA A 196 -0.57 -16.67 -28.98
CA ALA A 196 -1.64 -15.68 -29.07
C ALA A 196 -2.78 -16.14 -30.01
N LYS A 197 -2.42 -16.81 -31.12
CA LYS A 197 -3.39 -17.36 -32.08
C LYS A 197 -4.28 -18.43 -31.45
N GLU A 198 -3.70 -19.33 -30.65
CA GLU A 198 -4.47 -20.35 -29.94
C GLU A 198 -5.40 -19.74 -28.90
N LEU A 199 -4.92 -18.75 -28.13
CA LEU A 199 -5.74 -18.08 -27.12
C LEU A 199 -6.95 -17.37 -27.72
N GLU A 200 -6.79 -16.78 -28.91
CA GLU A 200 -7.88 -16.13 -29.64
C GLU A 200 -8.83 -17.14 -30.29
N ARG A 201 -8.27 -18.14 -30.99
CA ARG A 201 -9.05 -19.22 -31.62
C ARG A 201 -9.88 -20.00 -30.61
N ASP A 202 -9.31 -20.26 -29.43
CA ASP A 202 -9.94 -21.03 -28.36
C ASP A 202 -10.74 -20.12 -27.39
N GLU A 203 -10.99 -18.85 -27.75
CA GLU A 203 -11.82 -17.87 -27.01
C GLU A 203 -11.37 -17.54 -25.57
N PHE A 204 -10.10 -17.74 -25.22
CA PHE A 204 -9.53 -17.28 -23.94
C PHE A 204 -9.39 -15.76 -23.86
N VAL A 205 -9.24 -15.11 -25.02
CA VAL A 205 -9.24 -13.65 -25.14
C VAL A 205 -10.62 -13.21 -25.60
N LYS A 206 -11.24 -12.31 -24.86
CA LYS A 206 -12.54 -11.75 -25.21
C LYS A 206 -12.58 -10.27 -24.87
N ASP A 207 -13.12 -9.44 -25.77
CA ASP A 207 -13.31 -8.01 -25.54
C ASP A 207 -12.01 -7.30 -25.12
N ASP A 208 -10.89 -7.66 -25.79
CA ASP A 208 -9.51 -7.20 -25.49
C ASP A 208 -8.96 -7.58 -24.10
N SER A 209 -9.64 -8.51 -23.42
CA SER A 209 -9.33 -8.95 -22.07
C SER A 209 -8.83 -10.40 -22.03
N LEU A 210 -7.84 -10.66 -21.17
CA LEU A 210 -7.33 -11.99 -20.85
C LEU A 210 -7.45 -12.23 -19.34
N HIS A 211 -8.09 -13.34 -18.95
CA HIS A 211 -8.28 -13.70 -17.54
C HIS A 211 -7.10 -14.55 -17.04
N PHE A 212 -6.18 -13.91 -16.34
CA PHE A 212 -5.07 -14.54 -15.62
C PHE A 212 -5.52 -15.06 -14.25
N PHE A 213 -4.93 -16.16 -13.81
CA PHE A 213 -5.05 -16.64 -12.43
C PHE A 213 -3.73 -17.16 -11.86
N SER A 214 -3.66 -17.18 -10.54
CA SER A 214 -2.61 -17.87 -9.81
C SER A 214 -3.16 -18.56 -8.56
N SER A 215 -2.49 -19.62 -8.11
CA SER A 215 -2.83 -20.35 -6.87
C SER A 215 -1.57 -20.91 -6.20
N SER A 216 -1.49 -20.93 -4.87
CA SER A 216 -0.31 -21.35 -4.09
C SER A 216 -0.65 -22.09 -2.80
#